data_AF-A0A452YP96-F1
#
_entry.id   AF-A0A452YP96-F1
#
_cell.length_a   1.000
_cell.length_b   1.000
_cell.length_c   1.000
_cell.angle_alpha   90.00
_cell.angle_beta   90.00
_cell.angle_gamma   90.00
#
_symmetry.space_group_name_H-M   'P 1'
#
loop_
_entity.id
_entity.type
_entity.pdbx_description
1 polymer ?
#
loop_
_entity_poly.entity_id
_entity_poly.type
_entity_poly.pdbx_seq_one_letter_code
_entity_poly.pdbx_strand_id
1 'polypeptide(L)'
;SVVTQTTTKNQVNLVEWLKRMVAERRVEEVLDPTLPEAPPSKVLKRAVLAALRCVDPDAAQRPTMGHVVHMLEDDLRFRDVRRRCHTPH
;
A
#
# COMPACT_ATOMS: atom_id res chain seq x y z
N SER A 1 -13.07 -32.81 -13.43
CA SER A 1 -12.81 -31.63 -14.27
C SER A 1 -11.45 -31.06 -13.92
N VAL A 2 -10.45 -31.34 -14.75
CA VAL A 2 -9.12 -30.72 -14.66
C VAL A 2 -9.31 -29.22 -14.87
N VAL A 3 -9.06 -28.41 -13.83
CA VAL A 3 -8.88 -26.97 -14.01
C VAL A 3 -7.52 -26.81 -14.67
N THR A 4 -7.52 -26.69 -15.99
CA THR A 4 -6.36 -26.26 -16.77
C THR A 4 -6.00 -24.86 -16.29
N GLN A 5 -4.94 -24.75 -15.50
CA GLN A 5 -4.33 -23.48 -15.14
C GLN A 5 -3.71 -22.88 -16.41
N THR A 6 -4.51 -22.14 -17.16
CA THR A 6 -4.07 -21.35 -18.31
C THR A 6 -3.29 -20.15 -17.78
N THR A 7 -1.99 -20.26 -17.58
CA THR A 7 -1.17 -19.08 -17.31
C THR A 7 0.14 -19.17 -18.07
N THR A 8 0.05 -18.90 -19.37
CA THR A 8 1.21 -18.60 -20.20
C THR A 8 1.40 -17.09 -20.30
N LYS A 9 2.63 -16.66 -19.99
CA LYS A 9 3.27 -15.34 -20.21
C LYS A 9 3.18 -14.31 -19.05
N ASN A 10 4.28 -14.27 -18.28
CA ASN A 10 4.78 -13.12 -17.53
C ASN A 10 3.94 -12.57 -16.34
N GLN A 11 3.42 -13.45 -15.48
CA GLN A 11 2.85 -13.01 -14.20
C GLN A 11 3.95 -12.40 -13.32
N VAL A 12 3.91 -11.08 -13.12
CA VAL A 12 4.75 -10.40 -12.15
C VAL A 12 4.12 -10.55 -10.77
N ASN A 13 4.84 -11.17 -9.84
CA ASN A 13 4.41 -11.19 -8.45
C ASN A 13 4.53 -9.77 -7.87
N LEU A 14 3.39 -9.12 -7.66
CA LEU A 14 3.31 -7.75 -7.14
C LEU A 14 3.94 -7.61 -5.75
N VAL A 15 3.87 -8.64 -4.90
CA VAL A 15 4.46 -8.62 -3.56
C VAL A 15 5.98 -8.61 -3.66
N GLU A 16 6.55 -9.47 -4.51
CA GLU A 16 8.00 -9.51 -4.74
C GLU A 16 8.51 -8.24 -5.42
N TRP A 17 7.74 -7.71 -6.37
CA TRP A 17 8.03 -6.41 -6.98
C TRP A 17 8.03 -5.30 -5.92
N LEU A 18 7.00 -5.22 -5.07
CA LEU A 18 6.88 -4.20 -4.02
C LEU A 18 8.04 -4.29 -3.00
N LYS A 19 8.40 -5.50 -2.57
CA LYS A 19 9.55 -5.73 -1.68
C LYS A 19 10.84 -5.19 -2.30
N ARG A 20 11.07 -5.42 -3.60
CA ARG A 20 12.21 -4.86 -4.33
C ARG A 20 12.19 -3.34 -4.35
N MET A 21 11.05 -2.72 -4.66
CA MET A 21 10.93 -1.25 -4.66
C MET A 21 11.28 -0.65 -3.30
N VAL A 22 10.86 -1.30 -2.21
CA VAL A 22 11.22 -0.89 -0.84
C VAL A 22 12.71 -1.05 -0.56
N ALA A 23 13.31 -2.19 -0.94
CA ALA A 23 14.74 -2.45 -0.76
C ALA A 23 15.62 -1.44 -1.53
N GLU A 24 15.21 -1.06 -2.74
CA GLU A 24 15.87 -0.06 -3.58
C GLU A 24 15.57 1.39 -3.16
N ARG A 25 14.76 1.60 -2.10
CA ARG A 25 14.31 2.93 -1.64
C ARG A 25 13.49 3.72 -2.68
N ARG A 26 12.88 3.02 -3.64
CA ARG A 26 12.07 3.55 -4.75
C ARG A 26 10.57 3.47 -4.44
N VAL A 27 10.18 3.72 -3.20
CA VAL A 27 8.80 3.55 -2.73
C VAL A 27 7.82 4.47 -3.45
N GLU A 28 8.25 5.67 -3.86
CA GLU A 28 7.38 6.64 -4.55
C GLU A 28 6.99 6.18 -5.97
N GLU A 29 7.75 5.29 -6.59
CA GLU A 29 7.44 4.71 -7.91
C GLU A 29 6.36 3.62 -7.84
N VAL A 30 5.92 3.28 -6.62
CA VAL A 30 4.78 2.37 -6.41
C VAL A 30 3.45 3.07 -6.67
N LEU A 31 3.44 4.41 -6.70
CA LEU A 31 2.24 5.19 -6.91
C LEU A 31 1.63 4.95 -8.29
N ASP A 32 0.30 4.80 -8.30
CA ASP A 32 -0.46 4.74 -9.55
C ASP A 32 -0.40 6.11 -10.26
N PRO A 33 0.06 6.18 -11.53
CA PRO A 33 0.13 7.42 -12.30
C PRO A 33 -1.23 8.10 -12.52
N THR A 34 -2.33 7.36 -12.37
CA THR A 34 -3.70 7.88 -12.55
C THR A 34 -4.25 8.58 -11.31
N LEU A 35 -3.52 8.55 -10.18
CA LEU A 35 -3.90 9.29 -8.98
C LEU A 35 -3.87 10.80 -9.24
N PRO A 36 -4.94 11.54 -8.89
CA PRO A 36 -5.03 12.98 -9.16
C PRO A 36 -4.01 13.81 -8.37
N GLU A 37 -3.58 13.32 -7.20
CA GLU A 37 -2.51 13.93 -6.41
C GLU A 37 -1.73 12.82 -5.69
N ALA A 38 -0.40 12.91 -5.73
CA ALA A 38 0.47 12.03 -4.97
C ALA A 38 0.26 12.25 -3.45
N PRO A 39 0.06 11.17 -2.66
CA PRO A 39 -0.02 11.31 -1.22
C PRO A 39 1.32 11.79 -0.64
N PRO A 40 1.33 12.38 0.56
CA PRO A 40 2.58 12.66 1.26
C PRO A 40 3.40 11.37 1.44
N SER A 41 4.73 11.42 1.21
CA SER A 41 5.64 10.27 1.31
C SER A 41 5.48 9.48 2.62
N LYS A 42 5.18 10.16 3.74
CA LYS A 42 4.91 9.53 5.04
C LYS A 42 3.69 8.59 5.00
N VAL A 43 2.61 9.01 4.35
CA VAL A 43 1.38 8.22 4.18
C VAL A 43 1.65 7.04 3.26
N LEU A 44 2.36 7.26 2.14
CA LEU A 44 2.70 6.17 1.24
C LEU A 44 3.53 5.09 1.93
N LYS A 45 4.59 5.49 2.66
CA LYS A 45 5.46 4.56 3.39
C LYS A 45 4.69 3.72 4.41
N ARG A 46 3.73 4.32 5.11
CA ARG A 46 2.87 3.62 6.07
C ARG A 46 1.91 2.66 5.38
N ALA A 47 1.26 3.07 4.29
CA ALA A 47 0.40 2.20 3.50
C ALA A 47 1.17 0.99 2.95
N VAL A 48 2.38 1.21 2.44
CA VAL A 48 3.28 0.14 1.97
C VAL A 48 3.68 -0.79 3.10
N LEU A 49 4.02 -0.25 4.28
CA LEU A 49 4.33 -1.06 5.46
C LEU A 49 3.13 -1.93 5.89
N ALA A 50 1.93 -1.35 5.92
CA ALA A 50 0.70 -2.08 6.23
C ALA A 50 0.49 -3.22 5.21
N ALA A 51 0.60 -2.92 3.91
CA ALA A 51 0.49 -3.91 2.86
C ALA A 51 1.50 -5.06 3.01
N LEU A 52 2.77 -4.76 3.30
CA LEU A 52 3.80 -5.78 3.52
C LEU A 52 3.51 -6.69 4.71
N ARG A 53 3.01 -6.14 5.82
CA ARG A 53 2.61 -6.95 6.99
C ARG A 53 1.38 -7.82 6.71
N CYS A 54 0.44 -7.35 5.91
CA CYS A 54 -0.75 -8.12 5.53
C CYS A 54 -0.40 -9.34 4.67
N VAL A 55 0.67 -9.27 3.88
CA VAL A 55 1.12 -10.36 2.99
C VAL A 55 2.32 -11.12 3.55
N ASP A 56 2.57 -11.02 4.84
CA ASP A 56 3.66 -11.75 5.49
C ASP A 56 3.51 -13.27 5.22
N PRO A 57 4.58 -13.97 4.81
CA PRO A 57 4.53 -15.41 4.62
C PRO A 57 4.14 -16.16 5.91
N ASP A 58 4.52 -15.64 7.08
CA ASP A 58 4.08 -16.15 8.38
C ASP A 58 2.71 -15.55 8.74
N ALA A 59 1.69 -16.41 8.76
CA ALA A 59 0.33 -16.01 9.11
C ALA A 59 0.22 -15.43 10.53
N ALA A 60 1.10 -15.81 11.46
CA ALA A 60 1.10 -15.27 12.82
C ALA A 60 1.60 -13.82 12.89
N GLN A 61 2.38 -13.37 11.89
CA GLN A 61 2.86 -11.98 11.80
C GLN A 61 1.85 -11.04 11.14
N ARG A 62 0.82 -11.60 10.47
CA ARG A 62 -0.21 -10.81 9.80
C ARG A 62 -1.06 -10.07 10.84
N PRO A 63 -1.26 -8.76 10.68
CA PRO A 63 -2.07 -7.98 11.60
C PRO A 63 -3.55 -8.40 11.50
N THR A 64 -4.27 -8.21 12.61
CA THR A 64 -5.74 -8.25 12.58
C THR A 64 -6.28 -7.06 11.80
N MET A 65 -7.49 -7.17 11.26
CA MET A 65 -8.11 -6.06 10.51
C MET A 65 -8.24 -4.79 11.36
N GLY A 66 -8.51 -4.90 12.66
CA GLY A 66 -8.53 -3.75 13.57
C GLY A 66 -7.19 -3.04 13.67
N HIS A 67 -6.08 -3.78 13.71
CA HIS A 67 -4.73 -3.19 13.65
C HIS A 67 -4.47 -2.52 12.30
N VAL A 68 -4.89 -3.12 11.17
CA VAL A 68 -4.74 -2.52 9.84
C VAL A 68 -5.48 -1.19 9.73
N VAL A 69 -6.72 -1.13 10.21
CA VAL A 69 -7.50 0.11 10.25
C VAL A 69 -6.76 1.17 11.06
N HIS A 70 -6.29 0.84 12.26
CA HIS A 70 -5.57 1.79 13.10
C HIS A 70 -4.27 2.30 12.46
N MET A 71 -3.53 1.42 11.77
CA MET A 71 -2.32 1.79 11.02
C MET A 71 -2.60 2.81 9.90
N LEU A 72 -3.79 2.76 9.30
CA LEU A 72 -4.20 3.64 8.20
C LEU A 72 -4.95 4.90 8.67
N GLU A 73 -5.66 4.85 9.79
CA GLU A 73 -6.39 6.00 10.35
C GLU A 73 -5.45 7.13 10.82
N ASP A 74 -4.28 6.76 11.34
CA ASP A 74 -3.23 7.71 11.68
C ASP A 74 -2.75 8.54 10.47
N ASP A 75 -3.09 8.13 9.25
CA ASP A 75 -2.86 8.87 8.01
C ASP A 75 -4.05 9.73 7.57
N LEU A 76 -5.29 9.34 7.89
CA LEU A 76 -6.49 10.12 7.57
C LEU A 76 -6.49 11.50 8.26
N ARG A 77 -5.92 11.59 9.46
CA ARG A 77 -5.70 12.86 10.17
C ARG A 77 -4.91 13.87 9.33
N PHE A 78 -3.96 13.44 8.50
CA PHE A 78 -3.22 14.33 7.60
C PHE A 78 -4.06 14.84 6.43
N ARG A 79 -4.97 13.99 5.90
CA ARG A 79 -5.86 14.36 4.80
C ARG A 79 -6.94 15.35 5.26
N ASP A 80 -7.46 15.16 6.47
CA ASP A 80 -8.43 16.09 7.07
C ASP A 80 -7.81 17.44 7.42
N VAL A 81 -6.56 17.50 7.89
CA VAL A 81 -5.86 18.77 8.12
C VAL A 81 -5.71 19.56 6.81
N ARG A 82 -5.32 18.91 5.70
CA ARG A 82 -5.22 19.60 4.39
C ARG A 82 -6.59 20.06 3.86
N ARG A 83 -7.67 19.30 4.10
CA ARG A 83 -9.04 19.71 3.74
C ARG A 83 -9.53 20.90 4.57
N ARG A 84 -9.22 20.95 5.86
CA ARG A 84 -9.59 22.08 6.75
C ARG A 84 -8.84 23.36 6.43
N CYS A 85 -7.66 23.28 5.82
CA CYS A 85 -6.94 24.47 5.33
C CYS A 85 -7.45 24.99 3.98
N HIS A 86 -8.27 24.23 3.25
CA HIS A 86 -8.79 24.59 1.92
C HIS A 86 -10.24 25.09 1.94
N THR A 87 -10.83 25.34 3.11
CA THR A 87 -12.10 26.07 3.20
C THR A 87 -11.79 27.56 3.23
N PRO A 88 -12.03 28.32 2.14
CA PRO A 88 -12.07 29.77 2.24
C PRO A 88 -13.33 30.13 3.03
N HIS A 89 -13.17 31.01 4.02
CA HIS A 89 -14.28 31.64 4.71
C HIS A 89 -14.82 32.82 3.87
#